data_AF-A0A8T4EGI5-F1
#
_entry.id   AF-A0A8T4EGI5-F1
#
_cell.length_a   1.000
_cell.length_b   1.000
_cell.length_c   1.000
_cell.angle_alpha   90.00
_cell.angle_beta   90.00
_cell.angle_gamma   90.00
#
_symmetry.space_group_name_H-M   'P 1'
#
loop_
_entity.id
_entity.type
_entity.pdbx_description
1 polymer ?
#
loop_
_entity_poly.entity_id
_entity_poly.type
_entity_poly.pdbx_seq_one_letter_code
_entity_poly.pdbx_strand_id
1 'polypeptide(L)'
;MEYKKLKETELFSFFHFTETGRRYGLGGLTEIHLKPGGFQEFIDITLKVDRSDGVHEGVLYLDRDWIGSAMTVNPFGKDLAKSFVEAVTHPADKEKASKVVSTIWGLTGIKDQVIRISENETTEEVPIQKLSDVYTGIEKCYSLNLDKSRILVENILDVGRNRLKIEISSVEEENQD
;
A
#
# COMPACT_ATOMS: atom_id res chain seq x y z
N MET A 1 -5.64 -7.00 12.04
CA MET A 1 -4.96 -5.77 12.52
C MET A 1 -6.03 -4.90 13.18
N GLU A 2 -5.76 -4.30 14.34
CA GLU A 2 -6.70 -3.36 14.99
C GLU A 2 -6.41 -1.92 14.56
N TYR A 3 -7.43 -1.10 14.34
CA TYR A 3 -7.26 0.29 13.90
C TYR A 3 -6.55 1.15 14.94
N LYS A 4 -6.81 0.93 16.23
CA LYS A 4 -6.08 1.59 17.31
C LYS A 4 -4.58 1.27 17.27
N LYS A 5 -4.20 0.01 17.04
CA LYS A 5 -2.79 -0.40 16.90
C LYS A 5 -2.19 0.14 15.61
N LEU A 6 -2.97 0.21 14.52
CA LEU A 6 -2.51 0.79 13.26
C LEU A 6 -2.08 2.26 13.43
N LYS A 7 -2.80 3.03 14.25
CA LYS A 7 -2.44 4.42 14.59
C LYS A 7 -1.11 4.58 15.33
N GLU A 8 -0.58 3.51 15.91
CA GLU A 8 0.71 3.51 16.62
C GLU A 8 1.88 3.15 15.68
N THR A 9 1.59 2.77 14.43
CA THR A 9 2.62 2.40 13.43
C THR A 9 3.32 3.62 12.84
N GLU A 10 4.49 3.38 12.22
CA GLU A 10 5.23 4.40 11.48
C GLU A 10 4.39 5.07 10.39
N LEU A 11 3.42 4.36 9.81
CA LEU A 11 2.49 4.96 8.85
C LEU A 11 1.84 6.22 9.43
N PHE A 12 1.36 6.19 10.67
CA PHE A 12 0.69 7.34 11.28
C PHE A 12 1.65 8.34 11.89
N SER A 13 2.71 7.87 12.56
CA SER A 13 3.64 8.76 13.26
C SER A 13 4.54 9.54 12.31
N PHE A 14 5.01 8.93 11.21
CA PHE A 14 5.92 9.57 10.25
C PHE A 14 5.17 10.42 9.21
N PHE A 15 4.07 9.90 8.65
CA PHE A 15 3.29 10.63 7.62
C PHE A 15 2.21 11.55 8.20
N HIS A 16 2.05 11.55 9.53
CA HIS A 16 1.08 12.38 10.25
C HIS A 16 -0.35 12.23 9.72
N PHE A 17 -0.79 10.98 9.50
CA PHE A 17 -2.16 10.74 9.03
C PHE A 17 -3.19 11.18 10.06
N THR A 18 -4.18 11.92 9.57
CA THR A 18 -5.32 12.39 10.35
C THR A 18 -6.61 11.94 9.71
N GLU A 19 -7.61 11.73 10.55
CA GLU A 19 -8.95 11.38 10.11
C GLU A 19 -9.69 12.61 9.61
N THR A 20 -10.22 12.52 8.39
CA THR A 20 -10.97 13.60 7.73
C THR A 20 -12.46 13.33 7.66
N GLY A 21 -12.88 12.07 7.86
CA GLY A 21 -14.29 11.71 7.93
C GLY A 21 -14.52 10.24 8.20
N ARG A 22 -15.76 9.94 8.61
CA ARG A 22 -16.28 8.58 8.74
C ARG A 22 -17.59 8.43 7.99
N ARG A 23 -17.79 7.27 7.39
CA ARG A 23 -19.05 6.85 6.79
C ARG A 23 -19.43 5.48 7.35
N TYR A 24 -20.60 5.42 7.98
CA TYR A 24 -21.15 4.17 8.48
C TYR A 24 -21.78 3.39 7.32
N GLY A 25 -21.22 2.24 6.99
CA GLY A 25 -21.69 1.37 5.92
C GLY A 25 -22.82 0.44 6.36
N LEU A 26 -23.53 -0.12 5.38
CA LEU A 26 -24.42 -1.27 5.60
C LEU A 26 -23.55 -2.51 5.89
N GLY A 27 -23.93 -3.32 6.88
CA GLY A 27 -23.15 -4.50 7.30
C GLY A 27 -22.26 -4.29 8.53
N GLY A 28 -22.33 -3.14 9.20
CA GLY A 28 -21.63 -2.91 10.47
C GLY A 28 -20.17 -2.48 10.33
N LEU A 29 -19.67 -2.33 9.11
CA LEU A 29 -18.38 -1.73 8.81
C LEU A 29 -18.47 -0.20 8.78
N THR A 30 -17.44 0.46 9.31
CA THR A 30 -17.24 1.90 9.23
C THR A 30 -16.09 2.19 8.28
N GLU A 31 -16.35 2.97 7.24
CA GLU A 31 -15.33 3.52 6.35
C GLU A 31 -14.74 4.78 6.99
N ILE A 32 -13.42 4.81 7.13
CA ILE A 32 -12.64 5.92 7.70
C ILE A 32 -11.78 6.50 6.59
N HIS A 33 -11.91 7.81 6.36
CA HIS A 33 -11.11 8.55 5.38
C HIS A 33 -9.96 9.25 6.08
N LEU A 34 -8.74 9.03 5.58
CA LEU A 34 -7.51 9.54 6.17
C LEU A 34 -6.74 10.40 5.15
N LYS A 35 -6.10 11.46 5.63
CA LYS A 35 -5.18 12.29 4.87
C LYS A 35 -3.86 12.47 5.61
N PRO A 36 -2.71 12.46 4.90
CA PRO A 36 -1.40 12.71 5.50
C PRO A 36 -1.25 14.18 5.91
N GLY A 37 -0.19 14.50 6.66
CA GLY A 37 0.14 15.89 6.97
C GLY A 37 0.51 16.73 5.73
N GLY A 38 1.18 16.12 4.74
CA GLY A 38 1.61 16.78 3.50
C GLY A 38 1.27 15.97 2.24
N PHE A 39 1.30 16.63 1.07
CA PHE A 39 0.94 16.03 -0.23
C PHE A 39 -0.49 15.47 -0.28
N GLN A 40 -1.41 16.10 0.47
CA GLN A 40 -2.80 15.68 0.63
C GLN A 40 -3.57 15.65 -0.70
N GLU A 41 -3.15 16.42 -1.70
CA GLU A 41 -3.75 16.49 -3.02
C GLU A 41 -3.47 15.24 -3.88
N PHE A 42 -2.44 14.45 -3.53
CA PHE A 42 -2.00 13.27 -4.28
C PHE A 42 -2.33 11.95 -3.58
N ILE A 43 -2.54 11.99 -2.26
CA ILE A 43 -2.69 10.82 -1.40
C ILE A 43 -4.10 10.76 -0.82
N ASP A 44 -4.75 9.62 -0.96
CA ASP A 44 -5.98 9.28 -0.21
C ASP A 44 -5.81 7.92 0.46
N ILE A 45 -6.24 7.79 1.71
CA ILE A 45 -6.39 6.48 2.35
C ILE A 45 -7.82 6.30 2.82
N THR A 46 -8.37 5.11 2.61
CA THR A 46 -9.61 4.66 3.22
C THR A 46 -9.40 3.35 3.96
N LEU A 47 -9.96 3.23 5.16
CA LEU A 47 -9.97 1.98 5.91
C LEU A 47 -11.41 1.55 6.19
N LYS A 48 -11.73 0.27 6.05
CA LYS A 48 -12.98 -0.31 6.56
C LYS A 48 -12.70 -1.05 7.85
N VAL A 49 -13.37 -0.63 8.92
CA VAL A 49 -13.21 -1.19 10.26
C VAL A 49 -14.52 -1.74 10.79
N ASP A 50 -14.48 -2.85 11.51
CA ASP A 50 -15.66 -3.40 12.19
C ASP A 50 -15.89 -2.76 13.56
N ARG A 51 -16.95 -3.21 14.26
CA ARG A 51 -17.31 -2.74 15.60
C ARG A 51 -16.33 -3.14 16.70
N SER A 52 -15.51 -4.15 16.45
CA SER A 52 -14.42 -4.60 17.32
C SER A 52 -13.09 -3.91 17.01
N ASP A 53 -13.10 -2.85 16.20
CA ASP A 53 -11.91 -2.10 15.78
C ASP A 53 -10.97 -2.89 14.84
N GLY A 54 -11.42 -4.03 14.30
CA GLY A 54 -10.70 -4.83 13.32
C GLY A 54 -10.68 -4.15 11.95
N VAL A 55 -9.51 -4.00 11.36
CA VAL A 55 -9.33 -3.50 9.98
C VAL A 55 -9.55 -4.66 9.02
N HIS A 56 -10.58 -4.55 8.18
CA HIS A 56 -10.97 -5.52 7.15
C HIS A 56 -10.46 -5.15 5.76
N GLU A 57 -10.36 -3.85 5.49
CA GLU A 57 -9.86 -3.35 4.23
C GLU A 57 -9.08 -2.06 4.47
N GLY A 58 -7.93 -1.92 3.82
CA GLY A 58 -7.28 -0.65 3.64
C GLY A 58 -7.00 -0.40 2.18
N VAL A 59 -7.27 0.82 1.72
CA VAL A 59 -6.97 1.26 0.37
C VAL A 59 -6.14 2.53 0.43
N LEU A 60 -5.00 2.52 -0.25
CA LEU A 60 -4.17 3.67 -0.51
C LEU A 60 -4.28 4.04 -1.99
N TYR A 61 -4.58 5.29 -2.28
CA TYR A 61 -4.54 5.86 -3.62
C TYR A 61 -3.43 6.89 -3.72
N LEU A 62 -2.61 6.75 -4.76
CA LEU A 62 -1.52 7.65 -5.08
C LEU A 62 -1.68 8.18 -6.50
N ASP A 63 -1.58 9.49 -6.68
CA ASP A 63 -1.61 10.11 -8.02
C ASP A 63 -0.40 9.66 -8.87
N ARG A 64 -0.67 9.22 -10.11
CA ARG A 64 0.37 8.73 -11.03
C ARG A 64 1.40 9.79 -11.38
N ASP A 65 0.95 11.01 -11.63
CA ASP A 65 1.84 12.10 -12.06
C ASP A 65 2.80 12.49 -10.92
N TRP A 66 2.44 12.17 -9.68
CA TRP A 66 3.24 12.43 -8.50
C TRP A 66 4.17 11.28 -8.09
N ILE A 67 3.74 10.02 -8.20
CA ILE A 67 4.61 8.86 -7.86
C ILE A 67 5.62 8.53 -8.96
N GLY A 68 5.36 8.99 -10.18
CA GLY A 68 6.29 8.87 -11.31
C GLY A 68 5.98 7.70 -12.25
N SER A 69 7.00 7.20 -12.94
CA SER A 69 6.92 6.17 -13.99
C SER A 69 8.19 5.32 -13.99
N ALA A 70 8.36 4.44 -14.97
CA ALA A 70 9.62 3.69 -15.17
C ALA A 70 10.86 4.59 -15.29
N MET A 71 10.71 5.84 -15.73
CA MET A 71 11.82 6.78 -15.88
C MET A 71 12.25 7.45 -14.57
N THR A 72 11.30 7.69 -13.66
CA THR A 72 11.49 8.47 -12.43
C THR A 72 10.55 7.93 -11.37
N VAL A 73 11.06 7.55 -10.20
CA VAL A 73 10.22 7.06 -9.09
C VAL A 73 10.35 8.03 -7.92
N ASN A 74 9.22 8.57 -7.46
CA ASN A 74 9.23 9.45 -6.30
C ASN A 74 9.58 8.64 -5.03
N PRO A 75 10.70 8.93 -4.34
CA PRO A 75 11.12 8.18 -3.17
C PRO A 75 10.10 8.20 -2.03
N PHE A 76 9.38 9.32 -1.87
CA PHE A 76 8.38 9.48 -0.82
C PHE A 76 7.12 8.66 -1.12
N GLY A 77 6.67 8.62 -2.38
CA GLY A 77 5.55 7.75 -2.79
C GLY A 77 5.86 6.28 -2.53
N LYS A 78 7.10 5.86 -2.82
CA LYS A 78 7.61 4.52 -2.53
C LYS A 78 7.62 4.21 -1.03
N ASP A 79 8.18 5.12 -0.24
CA ASP A 79 8.26 4.97 1.22
C ASP A 79 6.87 4.83 1.84
N LEU A 80 5.92 5.67 1.41
CA LEU A 80 4.53 5.59 1.85
C LEU A 80 3.88 4.27 1.43
N ALA A 81 4.02 3.86 0.18
CA ALA A 81 3.44 2.61 -0.31
C ALA A 81 3.94 1.39 0.46
N LYS A 82 5.26 1.30 0.71
CA LYS A 82 5.82 0.18 1.49
C LYS A 82 5.33 0.21 2.94
N SER A 83 5.29 1.37 3.58
CA SER A 83 4.87 1.51 4.97
C SER A 83 3.38 1.24 5.13
N PHE A 84 2.57 1.58 4.13
CA PHE A 84 1.16 1.21 4.07
C PHE A 84 0.97 -0.31 3.99
N VAL A 85 1.65 -0.96 3.03
CA VAL A 85 1.57 -2.42 2.87
C VAL A 85 1.99 -3.11 4.15
N GLU A 86 3.11 -2.68 4.72
CA GLU A 86 3.59 -3.20 5.98
C GLU A 86 2.56 -2.99 7.09
N ALA A 87 2.08 -1.78 7.33
CA ALA A 87 1.21 -1.48 8.47
C ALA A 87 -0.17 -2.18 8.39
N VAL A 88 -0.78 -2.28 7.22
CA VAL A 88 -2.16 -2.78 7.07
C VAL A 88 -2.23 -4.30 6.92
N THR A 89 -1.18 -4.93 6.38
CA THR A 89 -1.15 -6.39 6.21
C THR A 89 -1.36 -7.12 7.54
N HIS A 90 -2.16 -8.19 7.50
CA HIS A 90 -2.43 -9.03 8.67
C HIS A 90 -1.12 -9.54 9.28
N PRO A 91 -0.93 -9.53 10.62
CA PRO A 91 0.33 -9.95 11.24
C PRO A 91 0.84 -11.33 10.81
N ALA A 92 -0.07 -12.29 10.60
CA ALA A 92 0.27 -13.65 10.14
C ALA A 92 0.86 -13.68 8.70
N ASP A 93 0.55 -12.67 7.88
CA ASP A 93 0.96 -12.60 6.47
C ASP A 93 2.21 -11.74 6.25
N LYS A 94 2.75 -11.11 7.32
CA LYS A 94 3.88 -10.17 7.25
C LYS A 94 5.10 -10.74 6.56
N GLU A 95 5.46 -12.00 6.85
CA GLU A 95 6.62 -12.65 6.24
C GLU A 95 6.43 -12.83 4.73
N LYS A 96 5.22 -13.16 4.26
CA LYS A 96 4.94 -13.30 2.83
C LYS A 96 4.85 -11.94 2.14
N ALA A 97 4.30 -10.94 2.83
CA ALA A 97 4.20 -9.57 2.33
C ALA A 97 5.53 -8.82 2.33
N SER A 98 6.58 -9.29 3.04
CA SER A 98 7.90 -8.66 3.04
C SER A 98 8.46 -8.51 1.63
N LYS A 99 8.20 -9.48 0.74
CA LYS A 99 8.61 -9.43 -0.67
C LYS A 99 7.95 -8.30 -1.45
N VAL A 100 6.70 -7.96 -1.11
CA VAL A 100 5.99 -6.81 -1.69
C VAL A 100 6.63 -5.51 -1.20
N VAL A 101 6.91 -5.43 0.11
CA VAL A 101 7.58 -4.29 0.75
C VAL A 101 8.98 -4.06 0.16
N SER A 102 9.79 -5.12 0.06
CA SER A 102 11.15 -5.07 -0.49
C SER A 102 11.15 -4.73 -1.98
N THR A 103 10.22 -5.28 -2.76
CA THR A 103 10.05 -4.92 -4.18
C THR A 103 9.71 -3.45 -4.34
N ILE A 104 8.72 -2.92 -3.61
CA ILE A 104 8.35 -1.49 -3.66
C ILE A 104 9.55 -0.63 -3.26
N TRP A 105 10.25 -0.98 -2.17
CA TRP A 105 11.43 -0.24 -1.69
C TRP A 105 12.62 -0.25 -2.65
N GLY A 106 12.82 -1.37 -3.36
CA GLY A 106 13.86 -1.55 -4.36
C GLY A 106 13.61 -0.78 -5.67
N LEU A 107 12.42 -0.20 -5.87
CA LEU A 107 12.15 0.56 -7.09
C LEU A 107 13.08 1.76 -7.24
N THR A 108 13.75 1.81 -8.37
CA THR A 108 14.59 2.92 -8.83
C THR A 108 14.15 3.29 -10.24
N GLY A 109 14.03 4.59 -10.53
CA GLY A 109 13.84 5.03 -11.91
C GLY A 109 15.10 4.78 -12.72
N ILE A 110 14.98 4.63 -14.04
CA ILE A 110 16.13 4.47 -14.94
C ILE A 110 17.15 5.61 -14.76
N LYS A 111 16.70 6.82 -14.44
CA LYS A 111 17.56 7.98 -14.16
C LYS A 111 18.13 8.03 -12.75
N ASP A 112 17.57 7.24 -11.82
CA ASP A 112 17.97 7.19 -10.41
C ASP A 112 19.02 6.11 -10.14
N GLN A 113 19.43 5.34 -11.17
CA GLN A 113 20.53 4.39 -11.12
C GLN A 113 21.87 5.13 -11.01
N VAL A 114 22.19 5.60 -9.80
CA VAL A 114 23.57 5.89 -9.43
C VAL A 114 24.27 4.54 -9.33
N ILE A 115 25.23 4.29 -10.23
CA ILE A 115 26.10 3.11 -10.20
C ILE A 115 26.81 3.11 -8.83
N ARG A 116 26.27 2.38 -7.85
CA ARG A 116 26.90 2.17 -6.55
C ARG A 116 27.87 1.02 -6.70
N ILE A 117 29.16 1.36 -6.74
CA ILE A 117 30.23 0.39 -6.51
C ILE A 117 30.29 0.18 -4.99
N SER A 118 29.58 -0.80 -4.48
CA SER A 118 29.85 -1.33 -3.14
C SER A 118 29.46 -2.79 -3.08
N GLU A 119 30.48 -3.65 -2.98
CA GLU A 119 30.37 -5.04 -2.55
C GLU A 119 29.74 -5.08 -1.17
N ASN A 120 28.57 -5.69 -1.05
CA ASN A 120 28.19 -6.41 0.15
C ASN A 120 27.09 -7.41 -0.19
N GLU A 121 27.40 -8.67 0.03
CA GLU A 121 26.52 -9.83 -0.05
C GLU A 121 25.31 -9.61 0.87
N THR A 122 24.25 -9.05 0.31
CA THR A 122 22.93 -9.12 0.91
C THR A 122 22.16 -10.08 0.02
N THR A 123 21.50 -11.07 0.61
CA THR A 123 20.62 -12.01 -0.09
C THR A 123 19.60 -11.18 -0.89
N GLU A 124 19.88 -10.93 -2.17
CA GLU A 124 19.02 -10.11 -3.01
C GLU A 124 17.73 -10.89 -3.22
N GLU A 125 16.69 -10.53 -2.46
CA GLU A 125 15.34 -11.00 -2.75
C GLU A 125 14.99 -10.56 -4.18
N VAL A 126 14.77 -11.54 -5.06
CA VAL A 126 14.44 -11.29 -6.46
C VAL A 126 13.17 -10.44 -6.53
N PRO A 127 13.22 -9.23 -7.13
CA PRO A 127 12.05 -8.35 -7.22
C PRO A 127 10.89 -9.03 -7.96
N ILE A 128 9.67 -8.75 -7.52
CA ILE A 128 8.47 -9.21 -8.22
C ILE A 128 8.29 -8.32 -9.45
N GLN A 129 8.84 -8.72 -10.60
CA GLN A 129 8.85 -7.93 -11.83
C GLN A 129 7.48 -7.33 -12.18
N LYS A 130 6.43 -8.15 -12.11
CA LYS A 130 5.06 -7.71 -12.40
C LYS A 130 4.58 -6.60 -11.45
N LEU A 131 4.92 -6.66 -10.17
CA LEU A 131 4.57 -5.61 -9.21
C LEU A 131 5.33 -4.32 -9.54
N SER A 132 6.62 -4.43 -9.88
CA SER A 132 7.43 -3.29 -10.33
C SER A 132 6.83 -2.62 -11.58
N ASP A 133 6.41 -3.43 -12.55
CA ASP A 133 5.80 -2.95 -13.78
C ASP A 133 4.44 -2.26 -13.51
N VAL A 134 3.65 -2.77 -12.57
CA VAL A 134 2.41 -2.10 -12.15
C VAL A 134 2.71 -0.79 -11.44
N TYR A 135 3.63 -0.78 -10.48
CA TYR A 135 4.00 0.44 -9.77
C TYR A 135 4.55 1.51 -10.72
N THR A 136 5.29 1.12 -11.76
CA THR A 136 5.84 2.05 -12.75
C THR A 136 4.88 2.42 -13.89
N GLY A 137 3.68 1.82 -13.91
CA GLY A 137 2.61 2.14 -14.86
C GLY A 137 2.70 1.39 -16.20
N ILE A 138 3.58 0.40 -16.31
CA ILE A 138 3.72 -0.48 -17.49
C ILE A 138 2.60 -1.51 -17.51
N GLU A 139 2.38 -2.16 -16.38
CA GLU A 139 1.34 -3.17 -16.20
C GLU A 139 0.11 -2.59 -15.51
N LYS A 140 -1.06 -3.15 -15.79
CA LYS A 140 -2.31 -2.62 -15.21
C LYS A 140 -2.50 -3.07 -13.75
N CYS A 141 -2.26 -4.34 -13.46
CA CYS A 141 -2.71 -4.96 -12.21
C CYS A 141 -1.80 -6.10 -11.73
N TYR A 142 -1.59 -6.17 -10.42
CA TYR A 142 -0.92 -7.23 -9.70
C TYR A 142 -1.76 -7.63 -8.49
N SER A 143 -1.90 -8.94 -8.24
CA SER A 143 -2.65 -9.46 -7.10
C SER A 143 -1.86 -10.59 -6.46
N LEU A 144 -1.83 -10.61 -5.13
CA LEU A 144 -1.23 -11.65 -4.31
C LEU A 144 -2.23 -12.08 -3.25
N ASN A 145 -2.63 -13.35 -3.28
CA ASN A 145 -3.41 -13.95 -2.20
C ASN A 145 -2.45 -14.49 -1.14
N LEU A 146 -2.69 -14.13 0.11
CA LEU A 146 -1.99 -14.60 1.30
C LEU A 146 -2.96 -15.47 2.12
N ASP A 147 -2.57 -15.85 3.34
CA ASP A 147 -3.37 -16.80 4.12
C ASP A 147 -4.59 -16.11 4.76
N LYS A 148 -4.43 -14.84 5.17
CA LYS A 148 -5.50 -14.06 5.84
C LYS A 148 -5.84 -12.77 5.11
N SER A 149 -5.10 -12.42 4.08
CA SER A 149 -5.28 -11.18 3.35
C SER A 149 -4.97 -11.32 1.86
N ARG A 150 -5.45 -10.37 1.08
CA ARG A 150 -5.15 -10.22 -0.33
C ARG A 150 -4.56 -8.84 -0.54
N ILE A 151 -3.44 -8.77 -1.26
CA ILE A 151 -2.84 -7.51 -1.72
C ILE A 151 -3.18 -7.35 -3.19
N LEU A 152 -3.82 -6.24 -3.55
CA LEU A 152 -4.13 -5.83 -4.92
C LEU A 152 -3.45 -4.50 -5.20
N VAL A 153 -2.68 -4.43 -6.28
CA VAL A 153 -2.06 -3.20 -6.78
C VAL A 153 -2.56 -2.98 -8.20
N GLU A 154 -3.19 -1.85 -8.46
CA GLU A 154 -3.82 -1.58 -9.76
C GLU A 154 -3.69 -0.11 -10.19
N ASN A 155 -3.39 0.13 -11.45
CA ASN A 155 -3.53 1.44 -12.09
C ASN A 155 -4.98 1.65 -12.53
N ILE A 156 -5.64 2.67 -11.97
CA ILE A 156 -7.06 2.97 -12.20
C ILE A 156 -7.26 4.42 -12.66
N LEU A 157 -8.44 4.70 -13.21
CA LEU A 157 -8.94 6.05 -13.42
C LEU A 157 -9.99 6.34 -12.33
N ASP A 158 -9.65 7.19 -11.38
CA ASP A 158 -10.50 7.55 -10.24
C ASP A 158 -10.89 9.03 -10.35
N VAL A 159 -12.18 9.30 -10.55
CA VAL A 159 -12.74 10.67 -10.73
C VAL A 159 -11.93 11.51 -11.75
N GLY A 160 -11.53 10.88 -12.87
CA GLY A 160 -10.77 11.53 -13.94
C GLY A 160 -9.26 11.68 -13.69
N ARG A 161 -8.74 11.16 -12.58
CA ARG A 161 -7.30 11.12 -12.26
C ARG A 161 -6.73 9.73 -12.45
N ASN A 162 -5.55 9.62 -13.05
CA ASN A 162 -4.82 8.36 -13.11
C ASN A 162 -4.18 8.11 -11.75
N ARG A 163 -4.48 6.98 -11.12
CA ARG A 163 -4.00 6.65 -9.77
C ARG A 163 -3.48 5.23 -9.68
N LEU A 164 -2.48 5.03 -8.84
CA LEU A 164 -2.12 3.71 -8.33
C LEU A 164 -2.95 3.44 -7.07
N LYS A 165 -3.75 2.38 -7.10
CA LYS A 165 -4.51 1.86 -5.97
C LYS A 165 -3.75 0.68 -5.37
N ILE A 166 -3.49 0.72 -4.07
CA ILE A 166 -2.98 -0.40 -3.28
C ILE A 166 -4.06 -0.76 -2.27
N GLU A 167 -4.67 -1.93 -2.43
CA GLU A 167 -5.72 -2.45 -1.57
C GLU A 167 -5.22 -3.69 -0.84
N ILE A 168 -5.51 -3.73 0.46
CA ILE A 168 -5.28 -4.87 1.33
C ILE A 168 -6.61 -5.22 1.96
N SER A 169 -7.17 -6.37 1.60
CA SER A 169 -8.45 -6.85 2.12
C SER A 169 -8.26 -8.17 2.87
N SER A 170 -9.02 -8.36 3.95
CA SER A 170 -9.12 -9.64 4.63
C SER A 170 -9.76 -10.68 3.71
N VAL A 171 -9.21 -11.89 3.71
CA VAL A 171 -9.88 -13.04 3.10
C VAL A 171 -10.76 -13.62 4.19
N GLU A 172 -12.08 -13.48 4.07
CA GLU A 172 -13.00 -14.18 4.97
C GLU A 172 -12.76 -15.70 4.81
N GLU A 173 -12.61 -16.41 5.92
CA GLU A 173 -12.79 -17.86 5.88
C GLU A 173 -14.25 -18.08 5.46
N GLU A 174 -14.47 -18.67 4.28
CA GLU A 174 -15.77 -19.26 3.96
C GLU A 174 -16.07 -20.24 5.09
N ASN A 175 -16.91 -19.84 6.04
CA ASN A 175 -17.52 -20.74 6.99
C ASN A 175 -18.37 -21.71 6.15
N GLN A 176 -17.80 -22.87 5.86
CA GLN A 176 -18.57 -24.04 5.47
C GLN A 176 -19.33 -24.48 6.73
N ASP A 177 -20.54 -23.94 6.89
CA ASP A 177 -21.58 -24.54 7.73
C ASP A 177 -22.20 -25.76 7.03
#